data_AF-A0A6C0DE00-F1
#
_entry.id   AF-A0A6C0DE00-F1
#
_cell.length_a   1.000
_cell.length_b   1.000
_cell.length_c   1.000
_cell.angle_alpha   90.00
_cell.angle_beta   90.00
_cell.angle_gamma   90.00
#
_symmetry.space_group_name_H-M   'P 1'
#
loop_
_entity.id
_entity.type
_entity.pdbx_description
1 polymer ?
#
loop_
_entity_poly.entity_id
_entity_poly.type
_entity_poly.pdbx_seq_one_letter_code
_entity_poly.pdbx_strand_id
1 'polypeptide(L)'
;MEENNKQNEIDKLTLELFMNKNNYKKYLEKTDPKRYSDMQLHNMEIQKYRGTILTMTDDLLENPNLQITTEINEIFDAYTKIIIRYLKHKEIENNLETCEEDDVMFGTIDENIQTSSSDMKSYWSGEQVVKKSVKDISKFGVDMFLINNKKI
;
A
#
# COMPACT_ATOMS: atom_id res chain seq x y z
N MET A 1 -31.63 -12.14 11.30
CA MET A 1 -30.57 -13.03 10.76
C MET A 1 -29.79 -12.39 9.60
N GLU A 2 -30.32 -11.38 8.89
CA GLU A 2 -29.60 -10.69 7.81
C GLU A 2 -28.48 -9.74 8.26
N GLU A 3 -28.59 -9.06 9.42
CA GLU A 3 -27.56 -8.13 9.90
C GLU A 3 -26.20 -8.78 10.17
N ASN A 4 -26.18 -9.99 10.75
CA ASN A 4 -24.93 -10.73 11.00
C ASN A 4 -24.19 -11.10 9.71
N ASN A 5 -24.91 -11.28 8.60
CA ASN A 5 -24.28 -11.64 7.32
C ASN A 5 -23.62 -10.41 6.67
N LYS A 6 -24.26 -9.24 6.78
CA LYS A 6 -23.67 -7.96 6.33
C LYS A 6 -22.44 -7.57 7.14
N GLN A 7 -22.48 -7.79 8.47
CA GLN A 7 -21.32 -7.54 9.31
C GLN A 7 -20.13 -8.43 8.91
N ASN A 8 -20.37 -9.71 8.65
CA ASN A 8 -19.33 -10.63 8.17
C ASN A 8 -18.76 -10.22 6.80
N GLU A 9 -19.56 -9.65 5.90
CA GLU A 9 -19.09 -9.14 4.61
C GLU A 9 -18.22 -7.88 4.76
N ILE A 10 -18.63 -6.95 5.63
CA ILE A 10 -17.85 -5.74 5.94
C ILE A 10 -16.54 -6.13 6.63
N ASP A 11 -16.58 -7.06 7.57
CA ASP A 11 -15.40 -7.55 8.28
C ASP A 11 -14.43 -8.23 7.31
N LYS A 12 -14.93 -9.02 6.36
CA LYS A 12 -14.12 -9.64 5.30
C LYS A 12 -13.49 -8.61 4.36
N LEU A 13 -14.25 -7.61 3.92
CA LEU A 13 -13.75 -6.52 3.07
C LEU A 13 -12.68 -5.70 3.80
N THR A 14 -12.94 -5.36 5.06
CA THR A 14 -12.00 -4.67 5.93
C THR A 14 -10.70 -5.47 6.05
N LEU A 15 -10.82 -6.78 6.29
CA LEU A 15 -9.67 -7.67 6.38
C LEU A 15 -8.85 -7.70 5.08
N GLU A 16 -9.50 -7.75 3.93
CA GLU A 16 -8.85 -7.75 2.61
C GLU A 16 -8.10 -6.45 2.32
N LEU A 17 -8.64 -5.30 2.72
CA LEU A 17 -8.01 -3.99 2.53
C LEU A 17 -6.82 -3.76 3.48
N PHE A 18 -6.94 -4.17 4.74
CA PHE A 18 -5.96 -3.82 5.78
C PHE A 18 -4.91 -4.91 6.03
N MET A 19 -5.14 -6.17 5.66
CA MET A 19 -4.13 -7.21 5.79
C MET A 19 -3.09 -7.14 4.67
N ASN A 20 -1.85 -7.46 5.03
CA ASN A 20 -0.82 -7.79 4.03
C ASN A 20 -1.29 -8.98 3.17
N LYS A 21 -1.08 -8.91 1.84
CA LYS A 21 -1.41 -9.98 0.88
C LYS A 21 -0.98 -11.37 1.33
N ASN A 22 0.21 -11.52 1.94
CA ASN A 22 0.70 -12.80 2.42
C ASN A 22 -0.07 -13.31 3.65
N ASN A 23 -0.46 -12.39 4.55
CA ASN A 23 -1.24 -12.72 5.73
C ASN A 23 -2.70 -13.02 5.36
N TYR A 24 -3.25 -12.30 4.38
CA TYR A 24 -4.58 -12.56 3.84
C TYR A 24 -4.67 -13.94 3.18
N LYS A 25 -3.66 -14.35 2.41
CA LYS A 25 -3.59 -15.71 1.84
C LYS A 25 -3.62 -16.80 2.90
N LYS A 26 -2.86 -16.65 3.99
CA LYS A 26 -2.88 -17.58 5.13
C LYS A 26 -4.21 -17.59 5.88
N TYR A 27 -4.88 -16.44 5.94
CA TYR A 27 -6.23 -16.35 6.49
C TYR A 27 -7.26 -17.08 5.62
N LEU A 28 -7.19 -16.89 4.29
CA LEU A 28 -8.05 -17.58 3.32
C LEU A 28 -7.86 -19.09 3.36
N GLU A 29 -6.63 -19.58 3.49
CA GLU A 29 -6.34 -21.01 3.66
C GLU A 29 -7.08 -21.62 4.87
N LYS A 30 -7.24 -20.84 5.95
CA LYS A 30 -7.90 -21.30 7.19
C LYS A 30 -9.42 -21.15 7.16
N THR A 31 -9.93 -20.09 6.53
CA THR A 31 -11.36 -19.76 6.55
C THR A 31 -12.13 -20.34 5.37
N ASP A 32 -11.50 -20.43 4.20
CA ASP A 32 -12.08 -21.01 2.98
C ASP A 32 -11.01 -21.72 2.13
N PRO A 33 -10.70 -22.99 2.46
CA PRO A 33 -9.71 -23.79 1.74
C PRO A 33 -10.06 -23.96 0.26
N LYS A 34 -11.35 -23.94 -0.10
CA LYS A 34 -11.81 -24.10 -1.48
C LYS A 34 -11.43 -22.89 -2.31
N ARG A 35 -11.75 -21.68 -1.84
CA ARG A 35 -11.34 -20.44 -2.53
C ARG A 35 -9.84 -20.28 -2.60
N TYR A 36 -9.12 -20.70 -1.57
CA TYR A 36 -7.66 -20.72 -1.60
C TYR A 36 -7.13 -21.67 -2.70
N SER A 37 -7.69 -22.88 -2.79
CA SER A 37 -7.36 -23.84 -3.85
C SER A 37 -7.64 -23.29 -5.25
N ASP A 38 -8.81 -22.68 -5.47
CA ASP A 38 -9.18 -22.09 -6.76
C ASP A 38 -8.22 -20.96 -7.16
N MET A 39 -7.83 -20.10 -6.21
CA MET A 39 -6.82 -19.06 -6.44
C MET A 39 -5.46 -19.66 -6.81
N GLN A 40 -5.06 -20.76 -6.17
CA GLN A 40 -3.80 -21.44 -6.45
C GLN A 40 -3.83 -22.12 -7.82
N LEU A 41 -4.94 -22.76 -8.20
CA LEU A 41 -5.12 -23.34 -9.53
C LEU A 41 -5.03 -22.28 -10.61
N HIS A 42 -5.71 -21.14 -10.44
CA HIS A 42 -5.61 -20.02 -11.37
C HIS A 42 -4.17 -19.52 -11.52
N ASN A 43 -3.43 -19.38 -10.42
CA ASN A 43 -2.01 -19.01 -10.48
C ASN A 43 -1.17 -20.07 -11.22
N MET A 44 -1.44 -21.36 -11.03
CA MET A 44 -0.75 -22.43 -11.74
C MET A 44 -1.05 -22.40 -13.25
N GLU A 45 -2.30 -22.11 -13.64
CA GLU A 45 -2.68 -21.95 -15.05
C GLU A 45 -1.96 -20.77 -15.69
N ILE A 46 -1.88 -19.63 -14.99
CA ILE A 46 -1.10 -18.48 -15.45
C ILE A 46 0.36 -18.88 -15.68
N GLN A 47 0.97 -19.62 -14.75
CA GLN A 47 2.35 -20.09 -14.92
C GLN A 47 2.49 -21.07 -16.10
N LYS A 48 1.52 -21.97 -16.28
CA LYS A 48 1.50 -22.93 -17.38
C LYS A 48 1.43 -22.24 -18.74
N TYR A 49 0.58 -21.23 -18.89
CA TYR A 49 0.38 -20.50 -20.15
C TYR A 49 1.25 -19.26 -20.29
N ARG A 50 2.10 -18.95 -19.32
CA ARG A 50 2.95 -17.75 -19.28
C ARG A 50 3.70 -17.51 -20.59
N GLY A 51 4.34 -18.55 -21.12
CA GLY A 51 5.10 -18.44 -22.38
C GLY A 51 4.21 -18.03 -23.55
N THR A 52 3.08 -18.71 -23.71
CA THR A 52 2.11 -18.41 -24.77
C THR A 52 1.51 -17.01 -24.62
N ILE A 53 1.19 -16.59 -23.39
CA ILE A 53 0.67 -15.24 -23.12
C ILE A 53 1.70 -14.17 -23.54
N LEU A 54 2.98 -14.38 -23.22
CA LEU A 54 4.04 -13.44 -23.60
C LEU A 54 4.18 -13.37 -25.12
N THR A 55 4.30 -14.50 -25.81
CA THR A 55 4.38 -14.51 -27.28
C THR A 55 3.17 -13.83 -27.93
N MET A 56 1.96 -14.11 -27.43
CA MET A 56 0.74 -13.50 -27.91
C MET A 56 0.69 -11.98 -27.68
N THR A 57 1.22 -11.53 -26.55
CA THR A 57 1.35 -10.10 -26.22
C THR A 57 2.37 -9.45 -27.15
N ASP A 58 3.51 -10.09 -27.39
CA ASP A 58 4.55 -9.60 -28.31
C ASP A 58 4.00 -9.49 -29.74
N ASP A 59 3.29 -10.52 -30.22
CA ASP A 59 2.65 -10.53 -31.54
C ASP A 59 1.66 -9.37 -31.72
N LEU A 60 0.88 -9.06 -30.67
CA LEU A 60 -0.06 -7.92 -30.66
C LEU A 60 0.65 -6.56 -30.61
N LEU A 61 1.81 -6.47 -29.95
CA LEU A 61 2.62 -5.26 -29.92
C LEU A 61 3.30 -5.00 -31.28
N GLU A 62 3.77 -6.04 -31.95
CA GLU A 62 4.38 -5.95 -33.28
C GLU A 62 3.33 -5.68 -34.36
N ASN A 63 2.16 -6.31 -34.26
CA ASN A 63 1.10 -6.24 -35.26
C ASN A 63 -0.22 -5.75 -34.64
N PRO A 64 -0.47 -4.44 -34.60
CA PRO A 64 -1.68 -3.87 -33.99
C PRO A 64 -2.98 -4.21 -34.71
N ASN A 65 -2.90 -4.76 -35.93
CA ASN A 65 -4.07 -5.22 -36.69
C ASN A 65 -4.35 -6.72 -36.52
N LEU A 66 -3.54 -7.43 -35.73
CA LEU A 66 -3.72 -8.85 -35.49
C LEU A 66 -5.02 -9.06 -34.70
N GLN A 67 -5.96 -9.78 -35.32
CA GLN A 67 -7.23 -10.11 -34.68
C GLN A 67 -7.18 -11.52 -34.11
N ILE A 68 -7.15 -11.60 -32.77
CA ILE A 68 -7.21 -12.87 -32.05
C ILE A 68 -8.68 -13.15 -31.70
N THR A 69 -9.24 -12.35 -30.81
CA THR A 69 -10.69 -12.24 -30.59
C THR A 69 -11.01 -10.78 -30.26
N THR A 70 -12.22 -10.33 -30.57
CA THR A 70 -12.63 -8.94 -30.35
C THR A 70 -12.46 -8.52 -28.88
N GLU A 71 -12.87 -9.39 -27.95
CA GLU A 71 -12.76 -9.14 -26.50
C GLU A 71 -11.30 -9.01 -26.05
N ILE A 72 -10.41 -9.91 -26.50
CA ILE A 72 -9.00 -9.87 -26.10
C ILE A 72 -8.34 -8.60 -26.63
N ASN A 73 -8.63 -8.20 -27.87
CA ASN A 73 -8.07 -6.99 -28.46
C ASN A 73 -8.56 -5.71 -27.76
N GLU A 74 -9.85 -5.63 -27.43
CA GLU A 74 -10.41 -4.50 -26.67
C GLU A 74 -9.76 -4.37 -25.28
N ILE A 75 -9.61 -5.50 -24.58
CA ILE A 75 -8.97 -5.53 -23.25
C ILE A 75 -7.48 -5.18 -23.36
N PHE A 76 -6.79 -5.69 -24.38
CA PHE A 76 -5.39 -5.42 -24.63
C PHE A 76 -5.14 -3.93 -24.91
N ASP A 77 -5.97 -3.31 -25.74
CA ASP A 77 -5.92 -1.87 -26.02
C ASP A 77 -6.15 -1.02 -24.76
N ALA A 78 -7.12 -1.41 -23.93
CA ALA A 78 -7.38 -0.73 -22.67
C ALA A 78 -6.20 -0.88 -21.69
N TYR A 79 -5.66 -2.09 -21.58
CA TYR A 79 -4.52 -2.42 -20.72
C TYR A 79 -3.26 -1.64 -21.13
N THR A 80 -2.90 -1.66 -22.41
CA THR A 80 -1.72 -0.94 -22.93
C THR A 80 -1.85 0.57 -22.76
N LYS A 81 -3.04 1.17 -23.00
CA LYS A 81 -3.29 2.60 -22.72
C LYS A 81 -3.05 2.95 -21.25
N ILE A 82 -3.50 2.11 -20.32
CA ILE A 82 -3.29 2.33 -18.88
C ILE A 82 -1.80 2.21 -18.53
N ILE A 83 -1.08 1.23 -19.08
CA ILE A 83 0.37 1.09 -18.87
C ILE A 83 1.11 2.30 -19.40
N ILE A 84 0.82 2.74 -20.63
CA ILE A 84 1.48 3.91 -21.22
C ILE A 84 1.23 5.15 -20.34
N ARG A 85 0.01 5.33 -19.82
CA ARG A 85 -0.30 6.42 -18.88
C ARG A 85 0.53 6.32 -17.61
N TYR A 86 0.64 5.13 -17.03
CA TYR A 86 1.47 4.89 -15.84
C TYR A 86 2.96 5.18 -16.11
N LEU A 87 3.50 4.70 -17.23
CA LEU A 87 4.89 4.94 -17.63
C LEU A 87 5.15 6.43 -17.84
N LYS A 88 4.26 7.15 -18.54
CA LYS A 88 4.34 8.60 -18.70
C LYS A 88 4.34 9.34 -17.37
N HIS A 89 3.48 8.92 -16.43
CA HIS A 89 3.45 9.52 -15.10
C HIS A 89 4.77 9.30 -14.36
N LYS A 90 5.31 8.08 -14.44
CA LYS A 90 6.60 7.73 -13.84
C LYS A 90 7.78 8.48 -14.47
N GLU A 91 7.74 8.73 -15.79
CA GLU A 91 8.74 9.57 -16.47
C GLU A 91 8.71 11.01 -15.95
N ILE A 92 7.52 11.56 -15.68
CA ILE A 92 7.37 12.90 -15.09
C ILE A 92 7.90 12.91 -13.65
N GLU A 93 7.57 11.91 -12.82
CA GLU A 93 8.10 11.76 -11.47
C GLU A 93 9.64 11.74 -11.47
N ASN A 94 10.25 10.93 -12.34
CA ASN A 94 11.71 10.85 -12.45
C ASN A 94 12.35 12.15 -12.98
N ASN A 95 11.69 12.88 -13.88
CA ASN A 95 12.19 14.17 -14.36
C ASN A 95 12.03 15.29 -13.32
N LEU A 96 11.05 15.17 -12.40
CA LEU A 96 10.89 16.09 -11.28
C LEU A 96 12.02 15.93 -10.25
N GLU A 97 12.58 14.73 -10.09
CA GLU A 97 13.76 14.49 -9.23
C GLU A 97 15.02 15.24 -9.71
N THR A 98 15.07 15.68 -10.97
CA THR A 98 16.18 16.50 -11.52
C THR A 98 15.98 18.01 -11.43
N CYS A 99 14.84 18.48 -10.90
CA CYS A 99 14.62 19.89 -10.61
C CYS A 99 15.06 20.19 -9.16
N GLU A 100 16.36 20.36 -8.94
CA GLU A 100 16.97 20.78 -7.66
C GLU A 100 16.64 22.24 -7.24
N GLU A 101 15.48 22.79 -7.59
CA GLU A 101 15.16 24.22 -7.34
C GLU A 101 13.79 24.55 -6.72
N ASP A 102 12.96 23.57 -6.36
CA ASP A 102 11.71 23.85 -5.60
C ASP A 102 11.80 23.39 -4.14
N ASP A 103 12.98 23.56 -3.56
CA ASP A 103 13.28 23.34 -2.15
C ASP A 103 12.69 24.47 -1.26
N VAL A 104 11.42 24.83 -1.44
CA VAL A 104 10.68 25.72 -0.51
C VAL A 104 9.17 25.41 -0.50
N MET A 105 8.76 24.16 -0.24
CA MET A 105 7.34 23.85 0.02
C MET A 105 6.84 24.36 1.39
N PHE A 106 7.76 24.82 2.24
CA PHE A 106 7.47 25.66 3.40
C PHE A 106 8.19 26.98 3.15
N GLY A 107 7.46 27.98 2.65
CA GLY A 107 7.97 29.34 2.56
C GLY A 107 8.70 29.72 3.84
N THR A 108 9.90 30.29 3.73
CA THR A 108 10.56 30.93 4.85
C THR A 108 9.56 31.89 5.46
N ILE A 109 9.02 31.54 6.64
CA ILE A 109 8.20 32.45 7.42
C ILE A 109 9.09 33.64 7.68
N ASP A 110 8.77 34.78 7.08
CA ASP A 110 9.37 36.06 7.46
C ASP A 110 9.24 36.17 8.99
N GLU A 111 10.36 36.21 9.70
CA GLU A 111 10.44 36.48 11.14
C GLU A 111 10.08 37.95 11.42
N ASN A 112 8.89 38.37 11.04
CA ASN A 112 8.30 39.63 11.45
C ASN A 112 6.82 39.48 11.82
N ILE A 113 6.42 38.30 12.30
CA ILE A 113 5.17 38.15 13.04
C ILE A 113 5.45 38.60 14.47
N GLN A 114 5.12 39.86 14.73
CA GLN A 114 4.98 40.39 16.07
C GLN A 114 4.11 39.43 16.88
N THR A 115 4.71 38.90 17.94
CA THR A 115 4.12 38.01 18.93
C THR A 115 2.85 38.62 19.52
N SER A 116 1.69 38.28 18.94
CA SER A 116 0.44 38.24 19.69
C SER A 116 0.15 36.78 19.95
N SER A 117 0.43 36.37 21.19
CA SER A 117 0.13 35.05 21.74
C SER A 117 -1.35 34.72 21.52
N SER A 118 -1.64 33.96 20.46
CA SER A 118 -2.91 33.26 20.32
C SER A 118 -2.62 31.77 20.46
N ASP A 119 -3.32 31.15 21.40
CA ASP A 119 -3.21 29.74 21.76
C ASP A 119 -3.38 28.85 20.52
N MET A 120 -2.27 28.32 20.01
CA MET A 120 -2.28 27.31 18.95
C MET A 120 -2.72 25.98 19.56
N LYS A 121 -4.05 25.76 19.60
CA LYS A 121 -4.64 24.47 19.96
C LYS A 121 -4.37 23.46 18.85
N SER A 122 -3.74 22.34 19.18
CA SER A 122 -3.62 21.19 18.28
C SER A 122 -5.02 20.65 17.95
N TYR A 123 -5.29 20.46 16.66
CA TYR A 123 -6.57 19.90 16.18
C TYR A 123 -6.67 18.38 16.34
N TRP A 124 -5.62 17.71 16.82
CA TRP A 124 -5.56 16.24 16.91
C TRP A 124 -5.57 15.69 18.33
N SER A 125 -5.32 16.54 19.32
CA SER A 125 -5.63 16.34 20.73
C SER A 125 -5.24 17.63 21.41
N GLY A 126 -6.10 18.20 22.25
CA GLY A 126 -5.80 19.44 22.99
C GLY A 126 -4.58 19.34 23.92
N GLU A 127 -3.98 18.16 24.05
CA GLU A 127 -2.70 17.94 24.73
C GLU A 127 -1.51 18.08 23.77
N GLN A 128 -0.64 19.03 24.08
CA GLN A 128 0.66 19.16 23.45
C GLN A 128 1.62 18.14 24.06
N VAL A 129 2.24 17.29 23.23
CA VAL A 129 3.25 16.33 23.69
C VAL A 129 4.53 17.08 24.04
N VAL A 130 4.76 17.27 25.34
CA VAL A 130 6.02 17.85 25.85
C VAL A 130 7.09 16.76 25.86
N LYS A 131 8.12 16.90 25.03
CA LYS A 131 9.30 16.01 25.09
C LYS A 131 10.09 16.31 26.36
N LYS A 132 10.07 15.38 27.33
CA LYS A 132 10.94 15.47 28.51
C LYS A 132 12.40 15.26 28.10
N SER A 133 13.28 16.16 28.55
CA SER A 133 14.72 16.03 28.34
C SER A 133 15.27 14.82 29.10
N VAL A 134 16.27 14.16 28.53
CA VAL A 134 16.85 12.88 28.97
C VAL A 134 17.35 12.89 30.43
N LYS A 135 17.50 14.05 31.06
CA LYS A 135 18.01 14.20 32.44
C LYS A 135 17.08 13.57 33.50
N ASP A 136 15.78 13.45 33.22
CA ASP A 136 14.79 12.96 34.20
C ASP A 136 14.53 11.45 34.16
N ILE A 137 15.16 10.71 33.23
CA ILE A 137 14.97 9.25 33.10
C ILE A 137 15.83 8.48 34.13
N SER A 138 16.80 9.15 34.75
CA SER A 138 17.76 8.55 35.70
C SER A 138 17.17 8.12 37.05
N LYS A 139 15.87 8.34 37.32
CA LYS A 139 15.22 8.01 38.60
C LYS A 139 14.23 6.85 38.56
N PHE A 140 13.98 6.24 37.40
CA PHE A 140 13.22 4.99 37.33
C PHE A 140 14.14 3.87 36.88
N GLY A 141 14.46 3.00 37.84
CA GLY A 141 15.49 1.98 37.77
C GLY A 141 15.37 1.06 36.56
N VAL A 142 16.55 0.60 36.13
CA VAL A 142 16.82 -0.35 35.04
C VAL A 142 16.34 -1.78 35.38
N ASP A 143 15.39 -1.93 36.31
CA ASP A 143 14.96 -3.24 36.84
C ASP A 143 13.75 -3.84 36.10
N MET A 144 13.34 -3.28 34.95
CA MET A 144 12.22 -3.82 34.16
C MET A 144 12.65 -4.89 33.12
N PHE A 145 13.91 -5.35 33.12
CA PHE A 145 14.37 -6.35 32.14
C PHE A 145 15.05 -7.60 32.71
N LEU A 146 14.97 -7.85 34.02
CA LEU A 146 15.48 -9.09 34.60
C LEU A 146 14.40 -9.84 35.38
N ILE A 147 13.46 -10.44 34.65
CA ILE A 147 12.57 -11.49 35.19
C ILE A 147 12.84 -12.81 34.45
N ASN A 148 13.57 -13.67 35.15
CA ASN A 148 13.51 -15.14 35.20
C ASN A 148 13.60 -15.96 33.89
N ASN A 149 14.79 -16.54 33.68
CA ASN A 149 14.93 -17.90 33.15
C ASN A 149 15.89 -18.71 34.02
N LYS A 150 15.34 -19.48 34.97
CA LYS A 150 16.03 -20.64 35.55
C LYS A 150 15.00 -21.66 36.03
N LYS A 151 14.78 -22.68 35.21
CA LYS A 151 14.23 -23.99 35.61
C LYS A 151 15.28 -25.03 35.22
N ILE A 152 15.88 -25.66 36.23
CA ILE A 152 16.43 -27.02 36.17
C ILE A 152 15.86 -27.71 37.40
#